data_AF-D2U111-F1
#
_entry.id   AF-D2U111-F1
#
_cell.length_a   1.000
_cell.length_b   1.000
_cell.length_c   1.000
_cell.angle_alpha   90.00
_cell.angle_beta   90.00
_cell.angle_gamma   90.00
#
_symmetry.space_group_name_H-M   'P 1'
#
loop_
_entity.id
_entity.type
_entity.pdbx_description
1 polymer ?
#
loop_
_entity_poly.entity_id
_entity_poly.type
_entity_poly.pdbx_seq_one_letter_code
_entity_poly.pdbx_strand_id
1 'polypeptide(L)'
;MNKMINKNTNNPLSERLNKLIEVKSITKSDMAKICGVTPQSVNGWYIRGSIGKESAIKLADHLNVSVAWILGEGDASIDDLDLPKPELSEKEKLLLKLFNELPESESNELLKTLTEKKYYYDKLLKELLQKKNINKSL
;
A
#
# COMPACT_ATOMS: atom_id res chain seq x y z
N MET A 1 -8.81 -24.11 23.06
CA MET A 1 -8.15 -22.92 23.63
C MET A 1 -7.08 -22.47 22.62
N ASN A 2 -7.34 -21.44 21.82
CA ASN A 2 -6.27 -20.69 21.14
C ASN A 2 -6.74 -19.25 20.96
N LYS A 3 -6.17 -18.41 21.80
CA LYS A 3 -6.52 -17.03 22.06
C LYS A 3 -6.13 -16.17 20.86
N MET A 4 -7.10 -15.42 20.34
CA MET A 4 -6.89 -14.26 19.48
C MET A 4 -5.89 -13.30 20.15
N ILE A 5 -4.86 -12.85 19.43
CA ILE A 5 -4.36 -11.47 19.47
C ILE A 5 -3.81 -11.16 18.07
N ASN A 6 -4.65 -10.64 17.17
CA ASN A 6 -4.14 -9.89 16.03
C ASN A 6 -3.66 -8.56 16.62
N LYS A 7 -2.41 -8.54 17.05
CA LYS A 7 -1.82 -7.43 17.81
C LYS A 7 -1.80 -6.24 16.85
N ASN A 8 -2.69 -5.28 17.08
CA ASN A 8 -2.59 -3.94 16.51
C ASN A 8 -1.16 -3.46 16.79
N THR A 9 -0.31 -3.54 15.78
CA THR A 9 1.03 -2.94 15.80
C THR A 9 0.86 -1.50 15.35
N ASN A 10 0.15 -0.73 16.18
CA ASN A 10 -0.05 0.70 16.06
C ASN A 10 1.25 1.41 16.47
N ASN A 11 2.32 1.17 15.70
CA ASN A 11 3.53 1.97 15.82
C ASN A 11 3.60 2.92 14.62
N PRO A 12 4.20 4.12 14.80
CA PRO A 12 4.23 5.15 13.75
C PRO A 12 4.87 4.67 12.44
N LEU A 13 5.86 3.78 12.50
CA LEU A 13 6.49 3.22 11.30
C LEU A 13 5.50 2.35 10.50
N SER A 14 4.75 1.47 11.17
CA SER A 14 3.74 0.62 10.54
C SER A 14 2.70 1.45 9.80
N GLU A 15 2.26 2.56 10.39
CA GLU A 15 1.32 3.49 9.75
C GLU A 15 1.92 4.10 8.48
N ARG A 16 3.16 4.58 8.54
CA ARG A 16 3.88 5.12 7.36
C ARG A 16 4.07 4.07 6.27
N LEU A 17 4.47 2.85 6.63
CA LEU A 17 4.64 1.77 5.65
C LEU A 17 3.30 1.34 5.03
N ASN A 18 2.22 1.30 5.80
CA ASN A 18 0.88 1.06 5.24
C ASN A 18 0.44 2.20 4.31
N LYS A 19 0.79 3.45 4.65
CA LYS A 19 0.50 4.59 3.80
C LYS A 19 1.26 4.55 2.47
N LEU A 20 2.51 4.06 2.48
CA LEU A 20 3.26 3.80 1.24
C LEU A 20 2.59 2.73 0.37
N ILE A 21 2.03 1.68 0.98
CA ILE A 21 1.24 0.66 0.25
C ILE A 21 0.04 1.31 -0.44
N GLU A 22 -0.68 2.19 0.25
CA GLU A 22 -1.85 2.88 -0.30
C GLU A 22 -1.49 3.84 -1.44
N VAL A 23 -0.53 4.74 -1.21
CA VAL A 23 -0.23 5.84 -2.15
C VAL A 23 0.59 5.36 -3.34
N LYS A 24 1.52 4.43 -3.13
CA LYS A 24 2.40 3.92 -4.20
C LYS A 24 1.90 2.61 -4.80
N SER A 25 0.76 2.09 -4.32
CA SER A 25 0.13 0.84 -4.80
C SER A 25 1.09 -0.36 -4.82
N ILE A 26 2.01 -0.43 -3.85
CA ILE A 26 2.97 -1.54 -3.69
C ILE A 26 2.50 -2.55 -2.65
N THR A 27 3.00 -3.77 -2.69
CA THR A 27 2.75 -4.77 -1.63
C THR A 27 3.92 -4.88 -0.65
N LYS A 28 3.71 -5.52 0.50
CA LYS A 28 4.80 -5.90 1.43
C LYS A 28 5.84 -6.80 0.75
N SER A 29 5.43 -7.62 -0.21
CA SER A 29 6.36 -8.43 -0.99
C SER A 29 7.20 -7.57 -1.91
N ASP A 30 6.67 -6.48 -2.45
CA ASP A 30 7.43 -5.57 -3.29
C ASP A 30 8.42 -4.77 -2.46
N MET A 31 8.08 -4.35 -1.23
CA MET A 31 9.06 -3.77 -0.30
C MET A 31 10.24 -4.71 -0.05
N ALA A 32 9.96 -6.01 0.13
CA ALA A 32 11.01 -7.00 0.33
C ALA A 32 11.96 -7.05 -0.88
N LYS A 33 11.41 -7.06 -2.10
CA LYS A 33 12.18 -7.03 -3.35
C LYS A 33 12.98 -5.75 -3.50
N ILE A 34 12.36 -4.58 -3.29
CA ILE A 34 12.98 -3.25 -3.38
C ILE A 34 14.17 -3.14 -2.44
N CYS A 35 14.01 -3.59 -1.20
CA CYS A 35 15.07 -3.52 -0.19
C CYS A 35 16.13 -4.62 -0.33
N GLY A 36 15.88 -5.65 -1.14
CA GLY A 36 16.72 -6.85 -1.21
C GLY A 36 16.71 -7.66 0.08
N VAL A 37 15.58 -7.68 0.80
CA VAL A 37 15.43 -8.40 2.08
C VAL A 37 14.37 -9.49 1.99
N THR A 38 14.32 -10.36 2.99
CA THR A 38 13.29 -11.40 3.07
C THR A 38 11.93 -10.82 3.50
N PRO A 39 10.80 -11.41 3.10
CA PRO A 39 9.47 -11.00 3.59
C PRO A 39 9.34 -11.03 5.13
N GLN A 40 10.10 -11.91 5.79
CA GLN A 40 10.19 -11.99 7.25
C GLN A 40 10.81 -10.73 7.84
N SER A 41 11.81 -10.12 7.19
CA SER A 41 12.38 -8.84 7.61
C SER A 41 11.33 -7.74 7.58
N VAL A 42 10.52 -7.68 6.52
CA VAL A 42 9.43 -6.70 6.38
C VAL A 42 8.41 -6.88 7.51
N ASN A 43 7.94 -8.10 7.76
CA ASN A 43 7.07 -8.39 8.90
C ASN A 43 7.70 -8.01 10.25
N GLY A 44 9.01 -8.22 10.37
CA GLY A 44 9.80 -7.78 11.52
C GLY A 44 9.78 -6.27 11.73
N TRP A 45 9.75 -5.45 10.67
CA TRP A 45 9.63 -3.99 10.78
C TRP A 45 8.30 -3.59 11.41
N TYR A 46 7.20 -4.21 10.99
CA TYR A 46 5.87 -3.96 11.57
C TYR A 46 5.80 -4.36 13.06
N ILE A 47 6.45 -5.46 13.45
CA ILE A 47 6.45 -5.94 14.83
C ILE A 47 7.34 -5.06 15.72
N ARG A 48 8.56 -4.76 15.26
CA ARG A 48 9.56 -4.00 16.03
C ARG A 48 9.31 -2.49 16.01
N GLY A 49 8.58 -1.99 15.03
CA GLY A 49 8.41 -0.55 14.80
C GLY A 49 9.69 0.15 14.34
N SER A 50 10.63 -0.60 13.76
CA SER A 50 11.90 -0.08 13.26
C SER A 50 12.29 -0.72 11.93
N ILE A 51 12.86 0.09 11.05
CA ILE A 51 13.44 -0.31 9.77
C ILE A 51 14.93 0.04 9.76
N GLY A 52 15.75 -0.81 9.14
CA GLY A 52 17.17 -0.51 8.98
C GLY A 52 17.37 0.67 8.04
N LYS A 53 18.34 1.54 8.34
CA LYS A 53 18.64 2.75 7.54
C LYS A 53 18.86 2.44 6.05
N GLU A 54 19.57 1.37 5.74
CA GLU A 54 19.81 0.94 4.35
C GLU A 54 18.51 0.56 3.63
N SER A 55 17.61 -0.16 4.30
CA SER A 55 16.29 -0.50 3.74
C SER A 55 15.41 0.74 3.58
N ALA A 56 15.48 1.68 4.51
CA ALA A 56 14.77 2.95 4.40
C ALA A 56 15.26 3.78 3.21
N ILE A 57 16.58 3.83 2.96
CA ILE A 57 17.17 4.50 1.79
C ILE A 57 16.70 3.83 0.49
N LYS A 58 16.77 2.50 0.39
CA LYS A 58 16.31 1.79 -0.82
C LYS A 58 14.83 2.02 -1.12
N LEU A 59 13.98 2.00 -0.09
CA LEU A 59 12.56 2.33 -0.23
C LEU A 59 12.36 3.79 -0.63
N ALA A 60 13.07 4.71 0.01
CA ALA A 60 13.03 6.14 -0.29
C ALA A 60 13.39 6.42 -1.75
N ASP A 61 14.51 5.89 -2.22
CA ASP A 61 15.00 6.09 -3.58
C ASP A 61 14.04 5.48 -4.61
N HIS A 62 13.56 4.26 -4.36
CA HIS A 62 12.68 3.57 -5.30
C HIS A 62 11.27 4.18 -5.36
N LEU A 63 10.75 4.63 -4.22
CA LEU A 63 9.40 5.21 -4.13
C LEU A 63 9.39 6.73 -4.27
N ASN A 64 10.57 7.33 -4.40
CA ASN A 64 10.82 8.76 -4.45
C ASN A 64 10.17 9.49 -3.27
N VAL A 65 10.51 9.08 -2.06
CA VAL A 65 10.06 9.66 -0.78
C VAL A 65 11.25 9.97 0.12
N SER A 66 11.06 10.83 1.13
CA SER A 66 12.14 11.18 2.06
C SER A 66 12.50 10.01 3.00
N VAL A 67 13.80 9.73 3.14
CA VAL A 67 14.32 8.78 4.12
C VAL A 67 13.93 9.19 5.54
N ALA A 68 14.04 10.49 5.86
CA ALA A 68 13.73 11.03 7.18
C ALA A 68 12.24 10.81 7.52
N TRP A 69 11.35 10.94 6.54
CA TRP A 69 9.93 10.65 6.71
C TRP A 69 9.68 9.17 7.03
N ILE A 70 10.30 8.24 6.29
CA ILE A 70 10.19 6.80 6.58
C ILE A 70 10.65 6.50 8.02
N LEU A 71 11.78 7.10 8.44
CA LEU A 71 12.33 6.91 9.78
C LEU A 71 11.57 7.66 10.88
N GLY A 72 10.68 8.59 10.53
CA GLY A 72 9.95 9.42 11.48
C GLY A 72 10.79 10.52 12.13
N GLU A 73 11.88 10.92 11.48
CA GLU A 73 12.76 12.00 11.89
C GLU A 73 12.23 13.31 11.26
N GLY A 74 11.25 13.95 11.91
CA GLY A 74 10.70 15.27 11.52
C GLY A 74 9.17 15.41 11.67
N ASP A 75 8.69 16.65 11.79
CA ASP A 75 7.28 17.04 11.99
C ASP A 75 6.47 17.12 10.67
N ALA A 76 7.00 16.58 9.57
CA ALA A 76 6.35 16.70 8.27
C ALA A 76 5.05 15.85 8.21
N SER A 77 3.91 16.54 8.13
CA SER A 77 2.65 15.96 7.70
C SER A 77 2.76 15.51 6.24
N ILE A 78 2.04 14.45 5.84
CA ILE A 78 2.13 13.92 4.48
C ILE A 78 1.62 14.93 3.44
N ASP A 79 0.71 15.81 3.85
CA ASP A 79 0.11 16.82 2.99
C ASP A 79 1.10 17.96 2.66
N ASP A 80 2.15 18.14 3.49
CA ASP A 80 3.24 19.09 3.27
C ASP A 80 4.45 18.48 2.54
N LEU A 81 4.41 17.19 2.26
CA LEU A 81 5.46 16.59 1.44
C LEU A 81 5.25 17.08 0.00
N ASP A 82 6.26 17.77 -0.52
CA ASP A 82 6.50 17.98 -1.95
C ASP A 82 6.84 16.62 -2.60
N LEU A 83 5.94 15.64 -2.44
CA LEU A 83 6.01 14.34 -3.07
C LEU A 83 5.89 14.62 -4.55
N PRO A 84 6.89 14.23 -5.37
CA PRO A 84 6.66 14.15 -6.78
C PRO A 84 5.47 13.20 -6.96
N LYS A 85 4.33 13.76 -7.39
CA LYS A 85 3.17 13.00 -7.81
C LYS A 85 3.71 11.95 -8.77
N PRO A 86 3.41 10.65 -8.54
CA PRO A 86 3.90 9.61 -9.45
C PRO A 86 3.57 10.06 -10.87
N GLU A 87 4.58 10.10 -11.73
CA GLU A 87 4.36 10.46 -13.12
C GLU A 87 3.33 9.47 -13.66
N LEU A 88 2.20 10.00 -14.11
CA LEU A 88 1.10 9.18 -14.59
C LEU A 88 1.63 8.29 -15.71
N SER A 89 1.43 6.98 -15.59
CA SER A 89 1.69 6.05 -16.68
C SER A 89 0.86 6.43 -17.90
N GLU A 90 1.29 5.99 -19.09
CA GLU A 90 0.55 6.24 -20.33
C GLU A 90 -0.91 5.74 -20.27
N LYS A 91 -1.17 4.66 -19.51
CA LYS A 91 -2.52 4.16 -19.27
C LYS A 91 -3.35 5.10 -18.39
N GLU A 92 -2.76 5.67 -17.35
CA GLU A 92 -3.44 6.62 -16.47
C GLU A 92 -3.71 7.94 -17.18
N LYS A 93 -2.75 8.43 -17.99
CA LYS A 93 -2.94 9.60 -18.86
C LYS A 93 -4.09 9.35 -19.85
N LEU A 94 -4.11 8.19 -20.51
CA LEU A 94 -5.20 7.81 -21.42
C LEU A 94 -6.55 7.70 -20.72
N LEU A 95 -6.59 7.08 -19.53
CA LEU A 95 -7.81 6.97 -18.73
C LEU A 95 -8.36 8.36 -18.40
N LEU A 96 -7.53 9.28 -17.91
CA LEU A 96 -7.95 10.65 -17.58
C LEU A 96 -8.44 11.39 -18.83
N LYS A 97 -7.76 11.23 -19.97
CA LYS A 97 -8.20 11.82 -21.23
C LYS A 97 -9.60 11.33 -21.61
N LEU A 98 -9.79 10.01 -21.67
CA LEU A 98 -11.09 9.43 -22.03
C LEU A 98 -12.18 9.81 -21.02
N PHE A 99 -11.86 9.78 -19.72
CA PHE A 99 -12.80 10.12 -18.66
C PHE A 99 -13.30 11.57 -18.76
N ASN A 100 -12.40 12.51 -19.06
CA ASN A 100 -12.75 13.93 -19.23
C ASN A 100 -13.55 14.22 -20.51
N GLU A 101 -13.54 13.31 -21.49
CA GLU A 101 -14.35 13.41 -22.72
C GLU A 101 -15.77 12.87 -22.53
N LEU A 102 -16.06 12.18 -21.41
CA LEU A 102 -17.38 11.62 -21.14
C LEU A 102 -18.37 12.67 -20.59
N PRO A 103 -19.67 12.55 -20.90
CA PRO A 103 -20.73 13.27 -20.19
C PRO A 103 -20.76 12.93 -18.70
N GLU A 104 -21.23 13.86 -17.87
CA GLU A 104 -21.26 13.71 -16.41
C GLU A 104 -22.02 12.44 -15.95
N SER A 105 -23.11 12.08 -16.63
CA SER A 105 -23.86 10.86 -16.35
C SER A 105 -23.03 9.60 -16.56
N GLU A 106 -22.26 9.55 -17.66
CA GLU A 106 -21.42 8.40 -18.02
C GLU A 106 -20.19 8.31 -17.12
N SER A 107 -19.55 9.44 -16.82
CA SER A 107 -18.41 9.48 -15.90
C SER A 107 -18.80 9.00 -14.50
N ASN A 108 -19.99 9.39 -14.02
CA ASN A 108 -20.51 8.97 -12.72
C ASN A 108 -20.84 7.47 -12.69
N GLU A 109 -21.49 6.93 -13.73
CA GLU A 109 -21.80 5.51 -13.79
C GLU A 109 -20.54 4.64 -13.94
N LEU A 110 -19.54 5.13 -14.68
CA LEU A 110 -18.24 4.47 -14.79
C LEU A 110 -17.52 4.42 -13.43
N LEU A 111 -17.48 5.53 -12.69
CA LEU A 111 -16.89 5.58 -11.35
C LEU A 111 -17.58 4.61 -10.39
N LYS A 112 -18.91 4.58 -10.41
CA LYS A 112 -19.70 3.63 -9.62
C LYS A 112 -19.33 2.19 -9.97
N THR A 113 -19.33 1.84 -11.26
CA THR A 113 -18.98 0.50 -11.74
C THR A 113 -17.56 0.08 -11.32
N LEU A 114 -16.58 0.99 -11.45
CA LEU A 114 -15.20 0.72 -11.03
C LEU A 114 -15.10 0.50 -9.52
N THR A 115 -15.84 1.27 -8.74
CA THR A 115 -15.89 1.16 -7.27
C THR A 115 -16.51 -0.17 -6.85
N GLU A 116 -17.62 -0.56 -7.48
CA GLU A 116 -18.30 -1.84 -7.22
C GLU A 116 -17.39 -3.02 -7.57
N LYS A 117 -16.71 -2.98 -8.72
CA LYS A 117 -15.73 -4.01 -9.11
C LYS A 117 -14.59 -4.12 -8.11
N LYS A 118 -14.04 -2.99 -7.66
CA LYS A 118 -12.98 -2.98 -6.62
C LYS A 118 -13.47 -3.69 -5.36
N TYR A 119 -14.63 -3.29 -4.85
CA TYR A 119 -15.22 -3.90 -3.66
C TYR A 119 -15.48 -5.40 -3.83
N TYR A 120 -16.01 -5.79 -4.99
CA TYR A 120 -16.26 -7.19 -5.33
C TYR A 120 -14.98 -8.02 -5.31
N TYR A 121 -13.89 -7.55 -5.94
CA TYR A 121 -12.63 -8.28 -5.94
C TYR A 121 -11.99 -8.35 -4.56
N ASP A 122 -12.07 -7.29 -3.76
CA ASP A 122 -11.59 -7.28 -2.38
C ASP A 122 -12.35 -8.31 -1.53
N LYS A 123 -13.68 -8.40 -1.71
CA LYS A 123 -14.52 -9.40 -1.06
C LYS A 123 -14.17 -10.82 -1.52
N LEU A 124 -14.08 -11.05 -2.82
CA LEU A 124 -13.72 -12.34 -3.41
C LEU A 124 -12.35 -12.82 -2.92
N LEU A 125 -11.37 -11.92 -2.84
CA LEU A 125 -10.05 -12.24 -2.32
C LEU A 125 -10.13 -12.69 -0.85
N LYS A 126 -10.91 -11.99 -0.01
CA LYS A 126 -11.14 -12.40 1.38
C LYS A 126 -11.77 -13.80 1.47
N GLU A 127 -12.78 -14.09 0.66
CA GLU A 127 -13.44 -15.40 0.62
C GLU A 127 -12.47 -16.52 0.19
N LEU A 128 -11.64 -16.28 -0.84
CA LEU A 128 -10.64 -17.24 -1.31
C LEU A 128 -9.57 -17.52 -0.24
N LEU A 129 -9.11 -16.48 0.47
CA LEU A 129 -8.16 -16.62 1.57
C LEU A 129 -8.75 -17.42 2.74
N GLN A 130 -10.03 -17.21 3.06
CA GLN A 130 -10.74 -17.99 4.09
C GLN A 130 -10.85 -19.47 3.71
N LYS A 131 -11.28 -19.80 2.49
CA LYS A 131 -11.35 -21.20 2.01
C LYS A 131 -10.00 -21.90 2.05
N LYS A 132 -8.92 -21.21 1.64
CA LYS A 132 -7.57 -21.78 1.65
C LYS A 132 -7.04 -22.06 3.06
N ASN A 133 -7.44 -21.28 4.05
CA ASN A 133 -7.08 -21.51 5.46
C ASN A 133 -7.90 -22.66 6.09
N ILE A 134 -9.17 -22.82 5.73
CA ILE A 134 -10.02 -23.94 6.18
C ILE A 134 -9.47 -25.28 5.68
N ASN A 135 -9.04 -25.35 4.41
CA ASN A 135 -8.50 -26.58 3.82
C ASN A 135 -7.11 -27.00 4.35
N LYS A 136 -6.46 -26.18 5.18
CA LYS A 136 -5.16 -26.49 5.81
C LYS A 136 -5.29 -27.06 7.23
N SER A 137 -6.51 -27.14 7.77
CA SER A 137 -6.79 -27.63 9.13
C SER A 137 -7.57 -28.96 9.17
N LEU A 138 -7.63 -29.66 8.03
CA LEU A 138 -8.08 -31.05 7.89
C LEU A 138 -6.87 -31.89 7.47
#